data_AF-A0A126P1Y2-F1
#
_entry.id   AF-A0A126P1Y2-F1
#
_cell.length_a   1.000
_cell.length_b   1.000
_cell.length_c   1.000
_cell.angle_alpha   90.00
_cell.angle_beta   90.00
_cell.angle_gamma   90.00
#
_symmetry.space_group_name_H-M   'P 1'
#
loop_
_entity.id
_entity.type
_entity.pdbx_description
1 polymer ?
#
loop_
_entity_poly.entity_id
_entity_poly.type
_entity_poly.pdbx_seq_one_letter_code
_entity_poly.pdbx_strand_id
1 'polypeptide(L)' 'MPKLSEIEIGPNDILIPDVSDEAIAALRAHAQLMGKSFSDSVLDVFARGLDSPRESLAGASVIVLDDEA' A
#
# COMPACT_ATOMS: atom_id res chain seq x y z
N MET A 1 -10.88 -2.70 7.65
CA MET A 1 -9.79 -3.26 6.81
C MET A 1 -9.52 -4.69 7.25
N PRO A 2 -8.75 -5.54 6.54
CA PRO A 2 -8.47 -6.89 7.03
C PRO A 2 -7.53 -6.85 8.26
N LYS A 3 -7.71 -7.78 9.20
CA LYS A 3 -6.82 -7.91 10.37
C LYS A 3 -5.53 -8.62 9.98
N LEU A 4 -4.43 -8.33 10.69
CA LEU A 4 -3.14 -8.99 10.43
C LEU A 4 -3.22 -10.52 10.54
N SER A 5 -4.01 -11.02 11.48
CA SER A 5 -4.25 -12.46 11.70
C SER A 5 -5.03 -13.15 10.56
N GLU A 6 -5.60 -12.39 9.63
CA GLU A 6 -6.43 -12.89 8.53
C GLU A 6 -5.70 -12.89 7.18
N ILE A 7 -4.43 -12.47 7.13
CA ILE A 7 -3.69 -12.24 5.89
C ILE A 7 -2.44 -13.12 5.85
N GLU A 8 -2.25 -13.85 4.75
CA GLU A 8 -0.99 -14.54 4.46
C GLU A 8 0.02 -13.51 3.93
N ILE A 9 1.06 -13.24 4.71
CA ILE A 9 2.05 -12.20 4.41
C ILE A 9 3.19 -12.80 3.58
N GLY A 10 3.42 -12.23 2.40
CA GLY A 10 4.55 -12.52 1.54
C GLY A 10 5.85 -11.82 2.01
N PRO A 11 7.02 -12.33 1.60
CA PRO A 11 8.32 -11.80 2.04
C PRO A 11 8.59 -10.35 1.62
N ASN A 12 7.85 -9.83 0.63
CA ASN A 12 8.01 -8.47 0.09
C ASN A 12 6.80 -7.57 0.38
N ASP A 13 5.87 -8.01 1.22
CA ASP A 13 4.70 -7.21 1.54
C ASP A 13 5.05 -6.05 2.47
N ILE A 14 4.53 -4.87 2.14
CA ILE A 14 4.67 -3.66 2.93
C ILE A 14 3.39 -3.47 3.72
N LEU A 15 3.50 -3.61 5.03
CA LEU A 15 2.41 -3.38 5.97
C LEU A 15 2.46 -1.91 6.40
N ILE A 16 1.33 -1.22 6.25
CA ILE A 16 1.17 0.15 6.71
C ILE A 16 0.07 0.16 7.78
N PRO A 17 0.42 0.18 9.07
CA PRO A 17 -0.56 0.31 10.15
C PRO A 17 -1.05 1.76 10.28
N ASP A 18 -2.17 1.93 10.98
CA ASP A 18 -2.66 3.21 11.50
C ASP A 18 -2.90 4.31 10.45
N VAL A 19 -3.32 3.91 9.24
CA VAL A 19 -3.69 4.86 8.19
C VAL A 19 -5.16 5.24 8.35
N SER A 20 -5.47 6.53 8.38
CA SER A 20 -6.87 6.98 8.48
C SER A 20 -7.69 6.58 7.25
N ASP A 21 -8.99 6.34 7.45
CA ASP A 21 -9.93 6.00 6.38
C ASP A 21 -9.94 7.05 5.27
N GLU A 22 -9.82 8.33 5.61
CA GLU A 22 -9.77 9.42 4.63
C GLU A 22 -8.51 9.35 3.76
N ALA A 23 -7.35 9.04 4.35
CA ALA A 23 -6.11 8.89 3.61
C ALA A 23 -6.17 7.69 2.67
N ILE A 24 -6.76 6.58 3.12
CA ILE A 24 -6.99 5.39 2.28
C ILE A 24 -7.94 5.70 1.14
N ALA A 25 -9.04 6.40 1.41
CA ALA A 25 -10.00 6.81 0.39
C ALA A 25 -9.36 7.72 -0.66
N ALA A 26 -8.55 8.69 -0.24
CA ALA A 26 -7.81 9.58 -1.14
C ALA A 26 -6.82 8.81 -2.03
N LEU A 27 -6.05 7.88 -1.45
CA LEU A 27 -5.10 7.05 -2.19
C LEU A 27 -5.80 6.09 -3.17
N ARG A 28 -6.94 5.50 -2.78
CA ARG A 28 -7.75 4.66 -3.66
C ARG A 28 -8.34 5.45 -4.83
N ALA A 29 -8.87 6.65 -4.58
CA ALA A 29 -9.38 7.52 -5.63
C ALA A 29 -8.27 7.91 -6.61
N HIS A 30 -7.07 8.24 -6.11
CA HIS A 30 -5.90 8.52 -6.93
C HIS A 30 -5.50 7.31 -7.79
N ALA A 31 -5.42 6.11 -7.19
CA ALA A 31 -5.11 4.88 -7.92
C ALA A 31 -6.10 4.62 -9.07
N GLN A 32 -7.40 4.83 -8.80
CA GLN A 32 -8.46 4.68 -9.79
C GLN A 32 -8.35 5.69 -10.94
N LEU A 33 -8.05 6.96 -10.65
CA LEU A 33 -7.82 7.99 -11.66
C LEU A 33 -6.63 7.66 -12.58
N MET A 34 -5.60 7.02 -12.04
CA MET A 34 -4.41 6.63 -12.79
C MET A 34 -4.55 5.27 -13.49
N GLY A 35 -5.67 4.56 -13.32
CA GLY A 35 -5.87 3.21 -13.85
C GLY A 35 -4.90 2.17 -13.28
N LYS A 36 -4.45 2.36 -12.03
CA LYS A 36 -3.49 1.50 -11.34
C LYS A 36 -4.12 0.78 -10.15
N SER A 37 -3.49 -0.31 -9.72
CA SER A 37 -3.85 -0.93 -8.44
C SER A 37 -3.50 0.01 -7.27
N PHE A 38 -4.19 -0.16 -6.14
CA PHE A 38 -3.88 0.58 -4.91
C PHE A 38 -2.40 0.41 -4.53
N SER A 39 -1.91 -0.84 -4.51
CA SER A 39 -0.53 -1.16 -4.20
C SER A 39 0.45 -0.47 -5.15
N ASP A 40 0.20 -0.50 -6.47
CA ASP A 40 1.08 0.17 -7.42
C ASP A 40 1.12 1.68 -7.22
N SER A 41 -0.04 2.30 -6.97
CA SER A 41 -0.09 3.75 -6.71
C SER A 41 0.67 4.12 -5.44
N VAL A 42 0.63 3.30 -4.39
CA VAL A 42 1.37 3.56 -3.15
C VAL A 42 2.87 3.31 -3.36
N LEU A 43 3.25 2.23 -4.03
CA LEU A 43 4.65 1.92 -4.33
C LEU A 43 5.31 2.97 -5.24
N ASP A 44 4.56 3.60 -6.14
CA ASP A 44 5.04 4.75 -6.91
C ASP A 44 5.38 5.95 -6.02
N VAL A 45 4.57 6.20 -4.99
CA VAL A 45 4.82 7.26 -3.99
C VAL A 45 6.05 6.93 -3.15
N PHE A 46 6.17 5.68 -2.68
CA PHE A 46 7.35 5.23 -1.94
C PHE A 46 8.63 5.32 -2.77
N ALA A 47 8.61 4.84 -4.02
CA ALA A 47 9.75 4.91 -4.92
C ALA A 47 10.26 6.35 -5.09
N ARG A 48 9.32 7.31 -5.29
CA ARG A 48 9.64 8.75 -5.34
C ARG A 48 10.21 9.28 -4.02
N GLY A 49 9.62 8.91 -2.89
CA GLY A 49 10.07 9.35 -1.57
C GLY A 49 11.46 8.81 -1.20
N LEU A 50 11.82 7.62 -1.69
CA LEU A 50 13.10 6.95 -1.47
C LEU A 50 14.16 7.28 -2.53
N ASP A 51 13.85 8.18 -3.49
CA ASP A 51 14.69 8.46 -4.67
C ASP A 51 15.20 7.17 -5.36
N SER A 52 14.32 6.18 -5.46
CA SER A 52 14.64 4.83 -5.92
C SER A 52 13.80 4.46 -7.14
N PRO A 53 14.34 3.67 -8.09
CA PRO A 53 13.57 3.17 -9.21
C PRO A 53 12.41 2.27 -8.73
N ARG A 54 11.25 2.36 -9.39
CA ARG A 54 10.04 1.60 -9.01
C ARG A 54 10.26 0.09 -9.12
N GLU A 55 11.15 -0.33 -10.00
CA GLU A 55 11.57 -1.71 -10.24
C GLU A 55 12.23 -2.35 -9.02
N SER A 56 12.84 -1.55 -8.12
CA SER A 56 13.38 -2.05 -6.84
C SER A 56 12.31 -2.56 -5.89
N LEU A 57 11.05 -2.17 -6.12
CA LEU A 57 9.87 -2.63 -5.37
C LEU A 57 9.02 -3.61 -6.20
N ALA A 58 9.62 -4.25 -7.21
CA ALA A 58 8.92 -5.25 -8.01
C ALA A 58 8.53 -6.46 -7.15
N GLY A 59 7.27 -6.90 -7.26
CA GLY A 59 6.75 -8.01 -6.46
C GLY A 59 6.40 -7.67 -5.02
N ALA A 60 6.56 -6.41 -4.60
CA ALA A 60 5.99 -5.93 -3.34
C ALA A 60 4.48 -5.71 -3.48
N SER A 61 3.72 -6.02 -2.44
CA SER A 61 2.31 -5.63 -2.32
C SER A 61 2.13 -4.73 -1.11
N VAL A 62 1.13 -3.85 -1.14
CA VAL A 62 0.85 -2.95 -0.01
C VAL A 62 -0.42 -3.41 0.67
N ILE A 63 -0.31 -3.65 1.97
CA ILE A 63 -1.40 -4.12 2.82
C ILE A 63 -1.61 -3.04 3.89
N VAL A 64 -2.82 -2.50 3.94
CA VAL A 64 -3.20 -1.54 4.99
C VAL A 64 -4.00 -2.30 6.03
N LEU A 65 -3.55 -2.21 7.27
CA LEU A 65 -4.12 -2.93 8.40
C LEU A 65 -5.09 -2.04 9.18
N ASP A 66 -6.11 -2.66 9.76
CA ASP A 66 -6.90 -2.05 10.84
C ASP A 66 -6.12 -2.15 12.15
N ASP A 67 -6.22 -1.14 13.00
CA ASP A 67 -5.60 -1.17 14.34
C ASP A 67 -6.31 -2.23 15.19
N GLU A 68 -5.55 -3.14 15.82
CA GLU A 68 -6.13 -4.16 16.70
C GLU A 68 -6.49 -3.50 18.05
N ALA A 69 -7.78 -3.14 18.19
CA ALA A 69 -8.40 -2.84 19.49
C ALA A 69 -8.82 -4.12 20.24
#